data_AF-A0A7G3G9H2-F1
#
_entry.id   AF-A0A7G3G9H2-F1
#
_cell.length_a   1.000
_cell.length_b   1.000
_cell.length_c   1.000
_cell.angle_alpha   90.00
_cell.angle_beta   90.00
_cell.angle_gamma   90.00
#
_symmetry.space_group_name_H-M   'P 1'
#
loop_
_entity.id
_entity.type
_entity.pdbx_description
1 polymer ?
#
loop_
_entity_poly.entity_id
_entity_poly.type
_entity_poly.pdbx_seq_one_letter_code
_entity_poly.pdbx_strand_id
1 'polypeptide(L)'
;MSQPKWFDWASSERKIGGYLQEQDPLFFEQVCQLLFDCDPMMIPLVMEPQGYAPEVGSILRVLPQCQSEDDVREVVHNIFVQWFSSEFAGCPGQYSEAASKLWALWIAQQSE
;
A
#
# COMPACT_ATOMS: atom_id res chain seq x y z
N MET A 1 -30.30 10.02 -3.36
CA MET A 1 -29.08 10.34 -2.58
C MET A 1 -27.91 10.31 -3.55
N SER A 2 -27.13 11.40 -3.67
CA SER A 2 -25.90 11.37 -4.48
C SER A 2 -24.88 10.43 -3.84
N GLN A 3 -24.16 9.67 -4.65
CA GLN A 3 -23.03 8.90 -4.17
C GLN A 3 -21.99 9.85 -3.56
N PRO A 4 -21.38 9.47 -2.42
CA PRO A 4 -20.36 10.28 -1.79
C PRO A 4 -19.06 10.21 -2.61
N LYS A 5 -18.34 11.32 -2.70
CA LYS A 5 -17.11 11.45 -3.53
C LYS A 5 -16.02 10.42 -3.22
N TRP A 6 -15.94 9.93 -1.98
CA TRP A 6 -14.97 8.89 -1.59
C TRP A 6 -15.22 7.57 -2.31
N PHE A 7 -16.47 7.28 -2.72
CA PHE A 7 -16.83 6.05 -3.40
C PHE A 7 -16.27 6.01 -4.83
N ASP A 8 -16.33 7.13 -5.55
CA ASP A 8 -15.75 7.26 -6.90
C ASP A 8 -14.23 7.18 -6.87
N TRP A 9 -13.60 7.81 -5.86
CA TRP A 9 -12.16 7.72 -5.64
C TRP A 9 -11.73 6.27 -5.35
N ALA A 10 -12.34 5.61 -4.37
CA ALA A 10 -11.99 4.24 -4.00
C ALA A 10 -12.21 3.25 -5.16
N SER A 11 -13.27 3.45 -5.94
CA SER A 11 -13.53 2.67 -7.15
C SER A 11 -12.46 2.87 -8.23
N SER A 12 -11.92 4.09 -8.33
CA SER A 12 -10.85 4.42 -9.29
C SER A 12 -9.52 3.83 -8.85
N GLU A 13 -9.17 3.95 -7.57
CA GLU A 13 -7.94 3.35 -7.01
C GLU A 13 -7.94 1.82 -7.17
N ARG A 14 -9.07 1.15 -6.91
CA ARG A 14 -9.19 -0.30 -7.13
C ARG A 14 -8.97 -0.71 -8.59
N LYS A 15 -9.47 0.09 -9.54
CA LYS A 15 -9.23 -0.17 -10.98
C LYS A 15 -7.75 -0.02 -11.33
N ILE A 16 -7.09 1.01 -10.80
CA ILE A 16 -5.66 1.21 -11.00
C ILE A 16 -4.87 0.05 -10.38
N GLY A 17 -5.22 -0.35 -9.16
CA GLY A 17 -4.62 -1.50 -8.49
C GLY A 17 -4.76 -2.80 -9.30
N GLY A 18 -5.96 -3.08 -9.84
CA GLY A 18 -6.19 -4.22 -10.72
C GLY A 18 -5.33 -4.18 -11.99
N TYR A 19 -5.19 -3.00 -12.62
CA TYR A 19 -4.30 -2.84 -13.77
C TYR A 19 -2.82 -3.11 -13.40
N LEU A 20 -2.35 -2.60 -12.27
CA LEU A 20 -0.98 -2.83 -11.79
C LEU A 20 -0.73 -4.30 -11.44
N GLN A 21 -1.71 -4.97 -10.84
CA GLN A 21 -1.67 -6.41 -10.59
C GLN A 21 -1.58 -7.22 -11.88
N GLU A 22 -2.28 -6.82 -12.94
CA GLU A 22 -2.20 -7.48 -14.25
C GLU A 22 -0.83 -7.28 -14.93
N GLN A 23 -0.16 -6.15 -14.69
CA GLN A 23 1.17 -5.88 -15.25
C GLN A 23 2.27 -6.73 -14.59
N ASP A 24 2.24 -6.83 -13.26
CA ASP A 24 3.21 -7.63 -12.50
C ASP A 24 2.54 -8.32 -11.30
N PRO A 25 1.90 -9.48 -11.53
CA PRO A 25 1.15 -10.16 -10.49
C PRO A 25 2.03 -10.69 -9.37
N LEU A 26 3.27 -11.10 -9.69
CA LEU A 26 4.20 -11.64 -8.69
C LEU A 26 4.66 -10.54 -7.74
N PHE A 27 5.08 -9.39 -8.28
CA PHE A 27 5.47 -8.26 -7.44
C PHE A 27 4.29 -7.75 -6.60
N PHE A 28 3.08 -7.69 -7.19
CA PHE A 28 1.88 -7.30 -6.47
C PHE A 28 1.56 -8.22 -5.28
N GLU A 29 1.64 -9.54 -5.47
CA GLU A 29 1.43 -10.53 -4.40
C GLU A 29 2.51 -10.44 -3.32
N GLN A 30 3.77 -10.22 -3.70
CA GLN A 30 4.86 -10.04 -2.74
C GLN A 30 4.65 -8.80 -1.86
N VAL A 31 4.20 -7.68 -2.43
CA VAL A 31 3.91 -6.46 -1.65
C VAL A 31 2.69 -6.67 -0.74
N CYS A 32 1.65 -7.38 -1.19
CA CYS A 32 0.53 -7.78 -0.34
C CYS A 32 1.01 -8.62 0.86
N GLN A 33 1.83 -9.64 0.60
CA GLN A 33 2.38 -10.51 1.64
C GLN A 33 3.25 -9.73 2.63
N LEU A 34 4.09 -8.82 2.13
CA LEU A 34 4.95 -7.98 2.95
C LEU A 34 4.15 -7.12 3.93
N LEU A 35 3.09 -6.46 3.46
CA LEU A 35 2.22 -5.66 4.33
C LEU A 35 1.48 -6.53 5.34
N PHE A 36 1.06 -7.73 4.93
CA PHE A 36 0.42 -8.69 5.82
C PHE A 36 1.36 -9.19 6.93
N ASP A 37 2.62 -9.48 6.60
CA ASP A 37 3.60 -9.95 7.58
C ASP A 37 4.02 -8.85 8.57
N CYS A 38 4.07 -7.60 8.11
CA CYS A 38 4.42 -6.46 8.96
C CYS A 38 3.23 -5.92 9.77
N ASP A 39 2.01 -6.10 9.25
CA ASP A 39 0.73 -5.65 9.83
C ASP A 39 0.81 -4.29 10.57
N PRO A 40 1.19 -3.19 9.87
CA PRO A 40 1.54 -1.92 10.53
C PRO A 40 0.38 -1.30 11.32
N MET A 41 -0.86 -1.59 10.93
CA MET A 41 -2.07 -1.13 11.62
C MET A 41 -2.63 -2.15 12.63
N MET A 42 -2.06 -3.35 12.73
CA MET A 42 -2.58 -4.47 13.53
C MET A 42 -4.07 -4.70 13.28
N ILE A 43 -4.49 -4.74 12.01
CA ILE A 43 -5.91 -4.75 11.65
C ILE A 43 -6.46 -6.17 11.88
N PRO A 44 -7.34 -6.41 12.88
CA PRO A 44 -7.84 -7.76 13.17
C PRO A 44 -8.76 -8.32 12.08
N LEU A 45 -9.08 -7.51 11.07
CA LEU A 45 -10.01 -7.81 9.97
C LEU A 45 -9.31 -8.37 8.73
N VAL A 46 -7.98 -8.21 8.61
CA VAL A 46 -7.26 -8.74 7.45
C VAL A 46 -6.86 -10.19 7.75
N MET A 47 -7.50 -11.13 7.06
CA MET A 47 -7.29 -12.57 7.27
C MET A 47 -6.32 -13.19 6.26
N GLU A 48 -6.08 -12.50 5.15
CA GLU A 48 -5.22 -12.96 4.06
C GLU A 48 -4.49 -11.76 3.43
N PRO A 49 -3.31 -11.97 2.81
CA PRO A 49 -2.52 -10.91 2.19
C PRO A 49 -3.29 -10.03 1.20
N GLN A 50 -4.22 -10.64 0.45
CA GLN A 50 -5.03 -9.98 -0.56
C GLN A 50 -5.97 -8.93 0.02
N GLY A 51 -6.20 -8.94 1.35
CA GLY A 51 -6.93 -7.87 2.04
C GLY A 51 -6.26 -6.49 1.92
N TYR A 52 -4.96 -6.44 1.66
CA TYR A 52 -4.20 -5.20 1.42
C TYR A 52 -4.17 -4.75 -0.05
N ALA A 53 -4.78 -5.49 -0.98
CA ALA A 53 -4.72 -5.19 -2.40
C ALA A 53 -5.15 -3.73 -2.76
N PRO A 54 -6.18 -3.13 -2.14
CA PRO A 54 -6.52 -1.73 -2.40
C PRO A 54 -5.38 -0.75 -2.09
N GLU A 55 -4.72 -0.91 -0.94
CA GLU A 55 -3.62 -0.08 -0.49
C GLU A 55 -2.37 -0.33 -1.33
N VAL A 56 -2.08 -1.61 -1.66
CA VAL A 56 -0.96 -1.99 -2.52
C VAL A 56 -1.06 -1.31 -3.88
N GLY A 57 -2.24 -1.26 -4.49
CA GLY A 57 -2.44 -0.54 -5.76
C GLY A 57 -2.04 0.94 -5.67
N SER A 58 -2.43 1.62 -4.58
CA SER A 58 -2.05 3.01 -4.34
C SER A 58 -0.54 3.16 -4.09
N ILE A 59 0.06 2.24 -3.34
CA ILE A 59 1.50 2.23 -3.01
C ILE A 59 2.32 2.06 -4.29
N LEU A 60 2.02 1.04 -5.08
CA LEU A 60 2.75 0.73 -6.32
C LEU A 60 2.71 1.85 -7.35
N ARG A 61 1.61 2.62 -7.39
CA ARG A 61 1.52 3.80 -8.25
C ARG A 61 2.52 4.90 -7.87
N VAL A 62 2.81 5.06 -6.58
CA VAL A 62 3.64 6.16 -6.05
C VAL A 62 5.08 5.70 -5.80
N LEU A 63 5.31 4.42 -5.59
CA LEU A 63 6.61 3.82 -5.28
C LEU A 63 7.74 4.25 -6.26
N PRO A 64 7.52 4.35 -7.59
CA PRO A 64 8.55 4.83 -8.51
C PRO A 64 9.00 6.29 -8.31
N GLN A 65 8.25 7.07 -7.54
CA GLN A 65 8.58 8.47 -7.23
C GLN A 65 9.37 8.61 -5.92
N CYS A 66 9.45 7.55 -5.11
CA CYS A 66 10.20 7.52 -3.86
C CYS A 66 11.71 7.41 -4.15
N GLN A 67 12.54 8.08 -3.36
CA GLN A 67 14.00 8.08 -3.52
C GLN A 67 14.72 7.45 -2.32
N SER A 68 13.99 7.16 -1.25
CA SER A 68 14.54 6.60 -0.01
C SER A 68 13.49 5.79 0.76
N GLU A 69 13.94 4.99 1.72
CA GLU A 69 13.05 4.27 2.64
C GLU A 69 12.19 5.21 3.50
N ASP A 70 12.71 6.40 3.85
CA ASP A 70 11.95 7.42 4.58
C ASP A 70 10.79 7.97 3.73
N ASP A 71 11.02 8.21 2.42
CA ASP A 71 9.95 8.62 1.50
C ASP A 71 8.87 7.54 1.42
N VAL A 72 9.27 6.26 1.32
CA VAL A 72 8.34 5.13 1.31
C VAL A 72 7.53 5.10 2.60
N ARG A 73 8.16 5.29 3.77
CA ARG A 73 7.47 5.33 5.06
C ARG A 73 6.40 6.42 5.09
N GLU A 74 6.74 7.63 4.67
CA GLU A 74 5.80 8.75 4.63
C GLU A 74 4.65 8.50 3.66
N VAL A 75 4.95 8.02 2.46
CA VAL A 75 3.94 7.73 1.43
C VAL A 75 3.01 6.61 1.87
N VAL A 76 3.54 5.51 2.39
CA VAL A 76 2.73 4.38 2.88
C VAL A 76 1.82 4.86 4.01
N HIS A 77 2.34 5.57 5.02
CA HIS A 77 1.50 6.12 6.09
C HIS A 77 0.39 7.01 5.54
N ASN A 78 0.71 7.93 4.62
CA ASN A 78 -0.28 8.83 4.01
C ASN A 78 -1.36 8.07 3.22
N ILE A 79 -0.99 6.99 2.52
CA ILE A 79 -1.96 6.14 1.82
C ILE A 79 -2.91 5.49 2.81
N PHE A 80 -2.39 4.93 3.90
CA PHE A 80 -3.24 4.35 4.94
C PHE A 80 -4.12 5.40 5.62
N VAL A 81 -3.63 6.64 5.82
CA VAL A 81 -4.45 7.77 6.29
C VAL A 81 -5.56 8.10 5.28
N GLN A 82 -5.33 8.00 3.98
CA GLN A 82 -6.37 8.24 2.97
C GLN A 82 -7.44 7.13 2.97
N TRP A 83 -7.03 5.87 3.13
CA TRP A 83 -7.94 4.72 3.13
C TRP A 83 -8.73 4.58 4.45
N PHE A 84 -8.10 4.84 5.59
CA PHE A 84 -8.66 4.56 6.91
C PHE A 84 -8.85 5.79 7.81
N SER A 85 -8.44 6.99 7.38
CA SER A 85 -8.30 8.21 8.19
C SER A 85 -7.13 8.17 9.19
N SER A 86 -6.71 9.35 9.64
CA SER A 86 -5.57 9.50 10.55
C SER A 86 -5.79 8.87 11.94
N GLU A 87 -7.04 8.77 12.38
CA GLU A 87 -7.37 8.16 13.68
C GLU A 87 -7.10 6.66 13.67
N PHE A 88 -7.35 5.98 12.56
CA PHE A 88 -7.16 4.53 12.44
C PHE A 88 -5.78 4.15 11.93
N ALA A 89 -5.17 4.96 11.05
CA ALA A 89 -3.85 4.67 10.48
C ALA A 89 -2.72 4.63 11.52
N GLY A 90 -2.91 5.24 12.70
CA GLY A 90 -1.90 5.24 13.74
C GLY A 90 -0.68 6.11 13.41
N CYS A 91 0.43 5.82 14.09
CA CYS A 91 1.64 6.62 14.06
C CYS A 91 2.56 6.23 12.88
N PRO A 92 3.24 7.20 12.23
CA PRO A 92 4.18 6.92 11.13
C PRO A 92 5.28 5.91 11.48
N GLY A 93 5.71 5.88 12.76
CA GLY A 93 6.73 4.95 13.23
C GLY A 93 6.37 3.47 13.07
N GLN A 94 5.07 3.13 13.06
CA GLN A 94 4.59 1.75 12.87
C GLN A 94 4.86 1.22 11.45
N TYR A 95 5.11 2.10 10.49
CA TYR A 95 5.34 1.76 9.10
C TYR A 95 6.82 1.58 8.76
N SER A 96 7.74 1.82 9.71
CA SER A 96 9.18 1.83 9.43
C SER A 96 9.69 0.47 8.94
N GLU A 97 9.23 -0.63 9.55
CA GLU A 97 9.62 -1.98 9.13
C GLU A 97 9.09 -2.31 7.73
N ALA A 98 7.79 -2.06 7.50
CA ALA A 98 7.15 -2.27 6.20
C ALA A 98 7.84 -1.43 5.11
N ALA A 99 8.14 -0.17 5.39
CA ALA A 99 8.78 0.73 4.45
C ALA A 99 10.20 0.29 4.07
N SER A 100 11.02 -0.11 5.05
CA SER A 100 12.38 -0.56 4.79
C SER A 100 12.39 -1.85 3.94
N LYS A 101 11.53 -2.82 4.29
CA LYS A 101 11.38 -4.06 3.50
C LYS A 101 10.85 -3.77 2.08
N LEU A 102 9.85 -2.90 1.96
CA LEU A 102 9.26 -2.54 0.67
C LEU A 102 10.25 -1.81 -0.24
N TRP A 103 11.05 -0.90 0.33
CA TRP A 103 12.09 -0.21 -0.41
C TRP A 103 13.17 -1.16 -0.91
N ALA A 104 13.63 -2.09 -0.06
CA ALA A 104 14.59 -3.11 -0.46
C ALA A 104 14.04 -4.00 -1.59
N LEU A 105 12.77 -4.42 -1.49
CA LEU A 105 12.09 -5.20 -2.51
C LEU A 105 12.00 -4.43 -3.84
N TRP A 106 11.63 -3.15 -3.79
CA TRP A 106 11.56 -2.29 -4.97
C TRP A 106 12.91 -2.11 -5.68
N ILE A 107 13.98 -1.83 -4.91
CA ILE A 107 15.32 -1.68 -5.50
C ILE A 107 15.81 -2.97 -6.15
N ALA A 108 15.49 -4.12 -5.56
CA ALA A 108 15.79 -5.42 -6.15
C ALA A 108 15.04 -5.61 -7.49
N GLN A 109 13.74 -5.34 -7.52
CA GLN A 109 12.90 -5.43 -8.72
C GLN A 109 13.44 -4.55 -9.88
N GLN A 110 13.93 -3.35 -9.56
CA GLN A 110 14.47 -2.43 -10.57
C GLN A 110 15.84 -2.83 -11.12
N SER A 111 16.49 -3.82 -10.50
CA SER A 111 17.80 -4.33 -10.90
C SER A 111 17.72 -5.59 -11.78
N GLU A 112 16.51 -6.11 -12.02
CA GLU A 112 16.22 -7.25 -12.92
C GLU A 112 15.86 -6.79 -14.33
#